data_AF-A0A7T5URA6-F1
#
_entry.id   AF-A0A7T5URA6-F1
#
_cell.length_a   1.000
_cell.length_b   1.000
_cell.length_c   1.000
_cell.angle_alpha   90.00
_cell.angle_beta   90.00
_cell.angle_gamma   90.00
#
_symmetry.space_group_name_H-M   'P 1'
#
loop_
_entity.id
_entity.type
_entity.pdbx_description
1 polymer ?
#
loop_
_entity_poly.entity_id
_entity_poly.type
_entity_poly.pdbx_seq_one_letter_code
_entity_poly.pdbx_strand_id
1 'polypeptide(L)'
;MTREKNKRSRRPRSGDPLVDALFDILIDLLEGKIKVKMKKKLLDPANRKRKLEGLLIFEDGWGEIFLKRSTKITKGVISSLVHEILHYYSPFVREHRIINLEKAFVSRLSDRQKRFLRDQLPKHIVKKNPES
;
A
#
# COMPACT_ATOMS: atom_id res chain seq x y z
N MET A 1 -13.81 25.75 -4.07
CA MET A 1 -13.89 24.42 -4.74
C MET A 1 -12.78 24.17 -5.79
N THR A 2 -11.72 24.98 -5.89
CA THR A 2 -10.72 24.93 -6.99
C THR A 2 -9.44 24.13 -6.70
N ARG A 3 -9.14 23.81 -5.43
CA ARG A 3 -7.87 23.12 -5.06
C ARG A 3 -7.88 21.60 -5.27
N GLU A 4 -9.00 20.93 -5.03
CA GLU A 4 -9.09 19.46 -5.18
C GLU A 4 -9.04 19.00 -6.64
N LYS A 5 -9.71 19.73 -7.56
CA LYS A 5 -9.66 19.44 -8.99
C LYS A 5 -8.22 19.48 -9.55
N ASN A 6 -7.36 20.36 -9.03
CA ASN A 6 -5.97 20.50 -9.46
C ASN A 6 -5.02 19.43 -8.90
N LYS A 7 -5.38 18.73 -7.80
CA LYS A 7 -4.60 17.59 -7.32
C LYS A 7 -4.86 16.33 -8.16
N ARG A 8 -6.12 16.06 -8.51
CA ARG A 8 -6.50 14.89 -9.33
C ARG A 8 -5.99 14.96 -10.77
N SER A 9 -5.77 16.16 -11.31
CA SER A 9 -5.21 16.35 -12.67
C SER A 9 -3.72 15.99 -12.78
N ARG A 10 -2.98 15.88 -11.66
CA ARG A 10 -1.57 15.48 -11.64
C ARG A 10 -1.34 13.98 -11.53
N ARG A 11 -2.40 13.19 -11.25
CA ARG A 11 -2.28 11.73 -11.09
C ARG A 11 -2.22 11.05 -12.45
N PRO A 12 -1.29 10.10 -12.67
CA PRO A 12 -1.21 9.38 -13.93
C PRO A 12 -2.43 8.49 -14.15
N ARG A 13 -2.90 8.47 -15.39
CA ARG A 13 -4.03 7.66 -15.85
C ARG A 13 -3.54 6.44 -16.63
N SER A 14 -4.25 5.32 -16.53
CA SER A 14 -4.01 4.11 -17.33
C SER A 14 -4.83 4.10 -18.62
N GLY A 15 -5.92 4.87 -18.67
CA GLY A 15 -6.92 4.81 -19.76
C GLY A 15 -8.07 3.85 -19.48
N ASP A 16 -8.01 3.08 -18.40
CA ASP A 16 -9.12 2.26 -17.90
C ASP A 16 -9.81 3.02 -16.73
N PRO A 17 -11.07 3.48 -16.89
CA PRO A 17 -11.76 4.27 -15.89
C PRO A 17 -11.90 3.59 -14.53
N LEU A 18 -12.07 2.26 -14.49
CA LEU A 18 -12.21 1.53 -13.25
C LEU A 18 -10.88 1.44 -12.52
N VAL A 19 -9.80 1.12 -13.25
CA VAL A 19 -8.44 1.09 -12.69
C VAL A 19 -8.05 2.47 -12.16
N ASP A 20 -8.38 3.53 -12.90
CA ASP A 20 -8.10 4.91 -12.52
C ASP A 20 -8.89 5.34 -11.28
N ALA A 21 -10.14 4.92 -11.15
CA ALA A 21 -10.93 5.18 -9.93
C ALA A 21 -10.36 4.45 -8.71
N LEU A 22 -10.01 3.17 -8.85
CA LEU A 22 -9.37 2.40 -7.78
C LEU A 22 -7.99 2.97 -7.41
N PHE A 23 -7.23 3.43 -8.40
CA PHE A 23 -5.96 4.12 -8.18
C PHE A 23 -6.15 5.42 -7.39
N ASP A 24 -7.14 6.23 -7.75
CA ASP A 24 -7.44 7.47 -7.03
C ASP A 24 -7.82 7.22 -5.58
N ILE A 25 -8.64 6.19 -5.31
CA ILE A 25 -8.99 5.76 -3.96
C ILE A 25 -7.73 5.40 -3.16
N LEU A 26 -6.81 4.64 -3.78
CA LEU A 26 -5.57 4.25 -3.13
C LEU A 26 -4.71 5.47 -2.78
N ILE A 27 -4.56 6.43 -3.69
CA ILE A 27 -3.81 7.66 -3.40
C ILE A 27 -4.50 8.50 -2.31
N ASP A 28 -5.82 8.63 -2.35
CA ASP A 28 -6.59 9.39 -1.35
C ASP A 28 -6.39 8.80 0.07
N LEU A 29 -6.26 7.48 0.19
CA LEU A 29 -5.90 6.85 1.47
C LEU A 29 -4.48 7.19 1.93
N LEU A 30 -3.50 7.13 1.02
CA LEU A 30 -2.10 7.43 1.33
C LEU A 30 -1.87 8.90 1.69
N GLU A 31 -2.64 9.81 1.12
CA GLU A 31 -2.58 11.25 1.46
C GLU A 31 -3.33 11.60 2.75
N GLY A 32 -4.19 10.69 3.23
CA GLY A 32 -5.04 10.91 4.40
C GLY A 32 -4.86 9.82 5.44
N LYS A 33 -5.74 8.83 5.42
CA LYS A 33 -5.99 7.89 6.54
C LYS A 33 -4.89 6.86 6.81
N ILE A 34 -3.94 6.69 5.89
CA ILE A 34 -2.91 5.65 5.99
C ILE A 34 -1.52 6.27 6.02
N LYS A 35 -0.78 5.96 7.08
CA LYS A 35 0.64 6.29 7.19
C LYS A 35 1.49 5.09 6.82
N VAL A 36 2.38 5.26 5.85
CA VAL A 36 3.32 4.20 5.43
C VAL A 36 4.68 4.42 6.09
N LYS A 37 5.33 3.34 6.54
CA LYS A 37 6.69 3.31 7.09
C LYS A 37 7.50 2.21 6.42
N MET A 38 8.77 2.49 6.10
CA MET A 38 9.66 1.49 5.50
C MET A 38 10.54 0.80 6.54
N LYS A 39 10.74 -0.51 6.37
CA LYS A 39 11.49 -1.38 7.28
C LYS A 39 12.55 -2.18 6.55
N LYS A 40 13.77 -2.28 7.11
CA LYS A 40 14.80 -3.19 6.54
C LYS A 40 14.45 -4.66 6.80
N LYS A 41 13.94 -4.96 7.99
CA LYS A 41 13.42 -6.27 8.39
C LYS A 41 12.07 -6.03 9.04
N LEU A 42 11.09 -6.82 8.64
CA LEU A 42 9.75 -6.80 9.22
C LEU A 42 9.46 -8.23 9.70
N LEU A 43 9.13 -8.33 10.98
CA LEU A 43 8.80 -9.58 11.65
C LEU A 43 7.37 -9.47 12.15
N ASP A 44 6.68 -10.60 12.14
CA ASP A 44 5.34 -10.72 12.70
C ASP A 44 5.40 -10.44 14.21
N PRO A 45 4.64 -9.47 14.74
CA PRO A 45 4.62 -9.17 16.17
C PRO A 45 4.16 -10.36 17.02
N ALA A 46 3.22 -11.17 16.53
CA ALA A 46 2.70 -12.35 17.23
C ALA A 46 3.64 -13.56 17.10
N ASN A 47 4.43 -13.64 16.02
CA ASN A 47 5.44 -14.66 15.84
C ASN A 47 6.75 -14.08 15.28
N ARG A 48 7.63 -13.65 16.18
CA ARG A 48 8.90 -12.99 15.81
C ARG A 48 9.86 -13.84 14.95
N LYS A 49 9.59 -15.13 14.75
CA LYS A 49 10.35 -15.98 13.81
C LYS A 49 9.88 -15.82 12.37
N ARG A 50 8.65 -15.36 12.14
CA ARG A 50 8.06 -15.17 10.81
C ARG A 50 8.44 -13.81 10.24
N LYS A 51 8.96 -13.80 9.01
CA LYS A 51 9.25 -12.58 8.25
C LYS A 51 8.03 -12.18 7.43
N LEU A 52 7.76 -10.89 7.40
CA LEU A 52 6.67 -10.31 6.62
C LEU A 52 7.19 -9.38 5.52
N GLU A 53 6.39 -9.20 4.46
CA GLU A 53 6.64 -8.22 3.39
C GLU A 53 5.84 -6.93 3.60
N GLY A 54 4.71 -7.03 4.30
CA GLY A 54 3.84 -5.93 4.73
C GLY A 54 3.22 -6.26 6.09
N LEU A 55 2.80 -5.23 6.81
CA LEU A 55 2.02 -5.35 8.04
C LEU A 55 1.15 -4.11 8.18
N LEU A 56 -0.16 -4.30 8.25
CA LEU A 56 -1.13 -3.29 8.64
C LEU A 56 -1.41 -3.35 10.15
N ILE A 57 -1.42 -2.19 10.80
CA ILE A 57 -1.88 -1.97 12.17
C ILE A 57 -2.98 -0.92 12.13
N PHE A 58 -4.08 -1.18 12.84
CA PHE A 58 -5.18 -0.23 12.99
C PHE A 58 -5.11 0.43 14.36
N GLU A 59 -5.09 1.76 14.38
CA GLU A 59 -5.13 2.57 15.60
C GLU A 59 -6.12 3.72 15.39
N ASP A 60 -7.16 3.80 16.22
CA ASP A 60 -8.11 4.92 16.29
C ASP A 60 -8.69 5.39 14.93
N GLY A 61 -9.00 4.45 14.05
CA GLY A 61 -9.56 4.74 12.72
C GLY A 61 -8.53 5.11 11.64
N TRP A 62 -7.25 5.15 12.00
CA TRP A 62 -6.10 5.31 11.11
C TRP A 62 -5.42 3.97 10.84
N GLY A 63 -4.81 3.85 9.66
CA GLY A 63 -4.00 2.70 9.30
C GLY A 63 -2.52 3.05 9.33
N GLU A 64 -1.70 2.27 10.03
CA GLU A 64 -0.26 2.29 9.86
C GLU A 64 0.20 1.05 9.08
N ILE A 65 0.81 1.28 7.92
CA ILE A 65 1.37 0.21 7.09
C ILE A 65 2.90 0.21 7.20
N PHE A 66 3.46 -0.91 7.63
CA PHE A 66 4.90 -1.16 7.57
C PHE A 66 5.22 -2.02 6.36
N LEU A 67 6.08 -1.52 5.48
CA LEU A 67 6.53 -2.26 4.30
C LEU A 67 7.99 -2.63 4.43
N LYS A 68 8.32 -3.87 4.08
CA LYS A 68 9.71 -4.29 3.95
C LYS A 68 10.33 -3.63 2.71
N ARG A 69 11.45 -2.94 2.91
CA ARG A 69 12.27 -2.41 1.82
C ARG A 69 12.91 -3.59 1.11
N SER A 70 12.27 -4.07 0.06
CA SER A 70 12.78 -5.15 -0.76
C SER A 70 13.97 -4.66 -1.60
N THR A 71 15.05 -5.45 -1.63
CA THR A 71 16.16 -5.27 -2.57
C THR A 71 16.06 -6.21 -3.77
N LYS A 72 15.20 -7.24 -3.76
CA LYS A 72 14.84 -8.13 -4.90
C LYS A 72 13.83 -9.26 -4.51
N ILE A 73 12.73 -9.36 -5.29
CA ILE A 73 12.13 -10.54 -5.98
C ILE A 73 10.81 -11.24 -5.54
N THR A 74 10.37 -11.42 -4.29
CA THR A 74 9.12 -12.22 -4.11
C THR A 74 7.83 -11.43 -4.35
N LYS A 75 7.70 -10.26 -3.72
CA LYS A 75 6.54 -9.37 -3.86
C LYS A 75 7.08 -7.94 -3.93
N GLY A 76 6.77 -7.22 -5.01
CA GLY A 76 7.22 -5.83 -5.17
C GLY A 76 6.62 -4.95 -4.07
N VAL A 77 7.32 -3.90 -3.62
CA VAL A 77 6.83 -3.01 -2.55
C VAL A 77 5.43 -2.45 -2.82
N ILE A 78 5.10 -2.21 -4.08
CA ILE A 78 3.76 -1.77 -4.52
C ILE A 78 2.71 -2.86 -4.32
N SER A 79 3.06 -4.11 -4.60
CA SER A 79 2.18 -5.26 -4.41
C SER A 79 1.90 -5.46 -2.92
N SER A 80 2.93 -5.36 -2.08
CA SER A 80 2.76 -5.38 -0.62
C SER A 80 1.91 -4.20 -0.12
N LEU A 81 2.13 -2.99 -0.65
CA LEU A 81 1.32 -1.83 -0.30
C LEU A 81 -0.17 -2.05 -0.63
N VAL A 82 -0.46 -2.46 -1.86
CA VAL A 82 -1.83 -2.75 -2.30
C VAL A 82 -2.47 -3.82 -1.43
N HIS A 83 -1.72 -4.88 -1.11
CA HIS A 83 -2.19 -5.97 -0.26
C HIS A 83 -2.65 -5.47 1.12
N GLU A 84 -1.81 -4.69 1.81
CA GLU A 84 -2.17 -4.14 3.11
C GLU A 84 -3.34 -3.14 3.02
N ILE A 85 -3.43 -2.35 1.94
CA ILE A 85 -4.57 -1.44 1.72
C ILE A 85 -5.87 -2.22 1.47
N LEU A 86 -5.83 -3.36 0.80
CA LEU A 86 -7.00 -4.22 0.64
C LEU A 86 -7.45 -4.81 1.98
N HIS A 87 -6.53 -5.17 2.87
CA HIS A 87 -6.87 -5.51 4.26
C HIS A 87 -7.48 -4.34 5.02
N TYR A 88 -7.00 -3.11 4.79
CA TYR A 88 -7.59 -1.90 5.38
C TYR A 88 -9.07 -1.74 4.98
N TYR A 89 -9.39 -1.94 3.70
CA TYR A 89 -10.77 -1.84 3.20
C TYR A 89 -11.65 -3.03 3.56
N SER A 90 -11.07 -4.21 3.71
CA SER A 90 -11.81 -5.47 3.79
C SER A 90 -11.22 -6.38 4.87
N PRO A 91 -11.30 -5.98 6.16
CA PRO A 91 -10.63 -6.69 7.25
C PRO A 91 -11.14 -8.11 7.46
N PHE A 92 -12.37 -8.42 7.04
CA PHE A 92 -13.00 -9.73 7.18
C PHE A 92 -12.85 -10.64 5.95
N VAL A 93 -12.25 -10.13 4.86
CA VAL A 93 -12.08 -10.92 3.64
C VAL A 93 -10.92 -11.90 3.81
N ARG A 94 -11.15 -13.15 3.40
CA ARG A 94 -10.16 -14.22 3.48
C ARG A 94 -8.90 -13.90 2.66
N GLU A 95 -7.73 -14.23 3.21
CA GLU A 95 -6.40 -14.00 2.63
C GLU A 95 -6.29 -14.32 1.13
N HIS A 96 -6.74 -15.50 0.70
CA HIS A 96 -6.66 -15.91 -0.70
C HIS A 96 -7.44 -14.99 -1.66
N ARG A 97 -8.54 -14.38 -1.20
CA ARG A 97 -9.31 -13.40 -2.00
C ARG A 97 -8.57 -12.08 -2.09
N ILE A 98 -7.94 -11.63 -1.00
CA ILE A 98 -7.09 -10.44 -1.02
C ILE A 98 -5.93 -10.62 -2.01
N ILE A 99 -5.25 -11.78 -1.98
CA ILE A 99 -4.17 -12.11 -2.93
C ILE A 99 -4.66 -12.05 -4.38
N ASN A 100 -5.86 -12.57 -4.67
CA ASN A 100 -6.41 -12.55 -6.02
C ASN A 100 -6.76 -11.12 -6.48
N LEU A 101 -7.39 -10.31 -5.62
CA LEU A 101 -7.70 -8.91 -5.90
C LEU A 101 -6.43 -8.09 -6.11
N GLU A 102 -5.43 -8.30 -5.26
CA GLU A 102 -4.12 -7.67 -5.37
C GLU A 102 -3.49 -7.97 -6.73
N LYS A 103 -3.40 -9.25 -7.12
CA LYS A 103 -2.84 -9.64 -8.42
C LYS A 103 -3.60 -9.00 -9.58
N ALA A 104 -4.93 -9.02 -9.54
CA ALA A 104 -5.79 -8.48 -10.58
C ALA A 104 -5.70 -6.95 -10.71
N PHE A 105 -5.50 -6.25 -9.60
CA PHE A 105 -5.36 -4.79 -9.60
C PHE A 105 -3.95 -4.35 -10.00
N VAL A 106 -2.91 -4.93 -9.37
CA VAL A 106 -1.51 -4.59 -9.63
C VAL A 106 -1.10 -4.89 -11.07
N SER A 107 -1.64 -5.95 -11.69
CA SER A 107 -1.37 -6.28 -13.10
C SER A 107 -1.91 -5.22 -14.06
N ARG A 108 -3.01 -4.55 -13.71
CA ARG A 108 -3.65 -3.50 -14.51
C ARG A 108 -3.08 -2.10 -14.30
N LEU A 109 -2.34 -1.87 -13.21
CA LEU A 109 -1.69 -0.58 -12.99
C LEU A 109 -0.64 -0.31 -14.08
N SER A 110 -0.70 0.88 -14.68
CA SER A 110 0.30 1.31 -15.66
C SER A 110 1.66 1.53 -15.00
N ASP A 111 2.74 1.50 -15.79
CA ASP A 111 4.08 1.76 -15.27
C ASP A 111 4.23 3.17 -14.68
N ARG A 112 3.49 4.15 -15.24
CA ARG A 112 3.44 5.52 -14.71
C ARG A 112 2.77 5.54 -13.33
N GLN A 113 1.66 4.83 -13.15
CA GLN A 113 0.98 4.68 -11.85
C GLN A 113 1.85 3.95 -10.84
N LYS A 114 2.48 2.84 -11.23
CA LYS A 114 3.42 2.10 -10.38
C LYS A 114 4.59 2.97 -9.94
N ARG A 115 5.16 3.78 -10.84
CA ARG A 115 6.23 4.74 -10.52
C ARG A 115 5.76 5.81 -9.55
N PHE A 116 4.61 6.42 -9.83
CA PHE A 116 4.01 7.43 -8.97
C PHE A 116 3.79 6.90 -7.54
N LEU A 117 3.28 5.67 -7.39
CA LEU A 117 3.13 5.05 -6.07
C LEU A 117 4.46 4.88 -5.35
N ARG A 118 5.52 4.46 -6.05
CA ARG A 118 6.85 4.33 -5.45
C ARG A 118 7.36 5.68 -4.96
N ASP A 119 7.07 6.75 -5.68
CA ASP A 119 7.48 8.11 -5.32
C ASP A 119 6.72 8.64 -4.09
N GLN A 120 5.51 8.15 -3.83
CA GLN A 120 4.76 8.45 -2.60
C GLN A 120 5.30 7.71 -1.37
N LEU A 121 6.09 6.65 -1.54
CA LEU A 121 6.60 5.88 -0.42
C LEU A 121 7.73 6.61 0.32
N PRO A 122 7.77 6.55 1.66
CA PRO A 122 8.86 7.12 2.42
C PRO A 122 10.20 6.49 2.02
N LYS A 123 11.25 7.31 1.87
CA LYS A 123 12.60 6.82 1.56
C LYS A 123 13.38 6.40 2.82
N HIS A 124 13.01 6.97 3.97
CA HIS A 124 13.66 6.71 5.25
C HIS A 124 13.22 5.36 5.83
N ILE A 125 14.14 4.67 6.50
CA ILE A 125 13.85 3.38 7.15
C ILE A 125 13.67 3.62 8.65
N VAL A 126 12.57 3.14 9.21
CA VAL A 126 12.34 3.19 10.66
C VAL A 126 13.02 2.00 11.36
N LYS A 127 13.60 2.25 12.54
CA LYS A 127 14.32 1.22 13.31
C LYS A 127 13.39 0.45 14.25
N LYS A 128 12.55 1.14 15.03
CA LYS A 128 11.66 0.55 16.05
C LYS A 128 10.64 -0.39 15.39
N ASN A 129 10.53 -1.62 15.88
CA ASN A 129 9.49 -2.55 15.42
C ASN A 129 8.12 -2.08 15.89
N PRO A 130 7.06 -2.34 15.12
CA PRO A 130 5.72 -2.18 15.65
C PRO A 130 5.57 -3.05 16.90
N GLU A 131 5.06 -2.43 17.95
CA GLU A 131 4.61 -3.12 19.17
C GLU A 131 3.12 -3.39 18.98
N SER A 132 2.68 -4.58 19.41
CA SER A 132 1.25 -4.95 19.44
C SER A 132 0.59 -4.41 20.68
#